data_AF-A0A5C8VNV2-F1
#
_entry.id   AF-A0A5C8VNV2-F1
#
_cell.length_a   1.000
_cell.length_b   1.000
_cell.length_c   1.000
_cell.angle_alpha   90.00
_cell.angle_beta   90.00
_cell.angle_gamma   90.00
#
_symmetry.space_group_name_H-M   'P 1'
#
loop_
_entity.id
_entity.type
_entity.pdbx_description
1 polymer ?
#
loop_
_entity_poly.entity_id
_entity_poly.type
_entity_poly.pdbx_seq_one_letter_code
_entity_poly.pdbx_strand_id
1 'polypeptide(L)'
;MLLPNRSTRLAALAAAPFALAAFLAVPAEAQPAAFGGPKILIHGNYCGPGNNAPLPPIDALDAACARHDACTPEGGLPSQACNLRLQRDAALVSRDPRQPEDLRALAGFVAASATLIPAEAGPQRLPASVTTGTLPGADAPALSRPAPSPDILDAAPDGAEAD
;
A
#
# COMPACT_ATOMS: atom_id res chain seq x y z
N MET A 1 55.22 -0.83 -37.94
CA MET A 1 55.42 -0.59 -36.51
C MET A 1 55.60 0.90 -36.28
N LEU A 2 54.56 1.61 -35.83
CA LEU A 2 54.68 2.97 -35.28
C LEU A 2 54.28 2.88 -33.80
N LEU A 3 55.24 3.05 -32.89
CA LEU A 3 54.94 3.18 -31.47
C LEU A 3 54.50 4.62 -31.18
N PRO A 4 53.32 4.85 -30.57
CA PRO A 4 52.95 6.18 -30.12
C PRO A 4 53.84 6.63 -28.94
N ASN A 5 54.27 7.88 -29.03
CA ASN A 5 55.25 8.56 -28.18
C ASN A 5 54.74 8.71 -26.73
N ARG A 6 55.61 8.46 -25.74
CA ARG A 6 55.26 8.46 -24.29
C ARG A 6 54.73 9.82 -23.79
N SER A 7 55.03 10.90 -24.50
CA SER A 7 54.69 12.28 -24.13
C SER A 7 53.19 12.61 -24.27
N THR A 8 52.43 11.89 -25.09
CA THR A 8 50.99 12.13 -25.25
C THR A 8 50.13 11.51 -24.15
N ARG A 9 50.71 10.65 -23.30
CA ARG A 9 49.99 9.98 -22.20
C ARG A 9 49.78 10.87 -20.97
N LEU A 10 50.62 11.89 -20.78
CA LEU A 10 50.58 12.73 -19.56
C LEU A 10 49.59 13.90 -19.66
N ALA A 11 49.30 14.42 -20.85
CA ALA A 11 48.33 15.51 -21.03
C ALA A 11 46.87 15.04 -20.89
N ALA A 12 46.59 13.76 -21.12
CA ALA A 12 45.24 13.20 -21.00
C ALA A 12 44.80 12.97 -19.54
N LEU A 13 45.73 12.97 -18.58
CA LEU A 13 45.44 12.61 -17.18
C LEU A 13 45.08 13.82 -16.29
N ALA A 14 45.30 15.06 -16.74
CA ALA A 14 45.04 16.26 -15.93
C ALA A 14 43.66 16.90 -16.15
N ALA A 15 42.93 16.54 -17.21
CA ALA A 15 41.59 17.08 -17.49
C ALA A 15 40.45 16.15 -17.02
N ALA A 16 40.77 14.90 -16.65
CA ALA A 16 39.80 13.91 -16.21
C ALA A 16 39.09 14.24 -14.87
N PRO A 17 39.73 14.82 -13.83
CA PRO A 17 39.05 15.03 -12.55
C PRO A 17 38.08 16.22 -12.57
N PHE A 18 38.27 17.21 -13.44
CA PHE A 18 37.35 18.36 -13.56
C PHE A 18 36.09 18.04 -14.35
N ALA A 19 36.17 17.16 -15.35
CA ALA A 19 34.99 16.73 -16.11
C ALA A 19 34.05 15.84 -15.27
N LEU A 20 34.59 15.06 -14.32
CA LEU A 20 33.79 14.17 -13.47
C LEU A 20 32.98 14.93 -12.39
N ALA A 21 33.50 16.05 -11.88
CA ALA A 21 32.82 16.85 -10.86
C ALA A 21 31.60 17.62 -11.40
N ALA A 22 31.56 17.94 -12.71
CA ALA A 22 30.45 18.67 -13.31
C ALA A 22 29.17 17.82 -13.50
N PHE A 23 29.28 16.49 -13.54
CA PHE A 23 28.12 15.60 -13.71
C PHE A 23 27.32 15.35 -12.42
N LEU A 24 27.89 15.62 -11.25
CA LEU A 24 27.22 15.38 -9.95
C LEU A 24 26.38 16.57 -9.45
N ALA A 25 26.48 17.73 -10.10
CA ALA A 25 25.76 18.94 -9.71
C ALA A 25 24.47 19.17 -10.51
N VAL A 26 24.04 18.21 -11.33
CA VAL A 26 22.76 18.30 -12.04
C VAL A 26 21.63 18.10 -11.02
N PRO A 27 20.79 19.11 -10.75
CA PRO A 27 19.61 18.89 -9.94
C PRO A 27 18.73 17.89 -10.68
N ALA A 28 18.37 16.79 -10.01
CA ALA A 28 17.34 15.91 -10.51
C ALA A 28 16.00 16.65 -10.38
N GLU A 29 15.67 17.46 -11.38
CA GLU A 29 14.32 17.98 -11.58
C GLU A 29 13.40 16.78 -11.82
N ALA A 30 12.81 16.25 -10.75
CA ALA A 30 11.73 15.30 -10.86
C ALA A 30 10.62 16.00 -11.64
N GLN A 31 10.40 15.57 -12.89
CA GLN A 31 9.31 16.12 -13.68
C GLN A 31 8.03 15.92 -12.89
N PRO A 32 7.20 16.98 -12.72
CA PRO A 32 5.89 16.79 -12.12
C PRO A 32 5.23 15.66 -12.87
N ALA A 33 4.77 14.63 -12.15
CA ALA A 33 4.03 13.53 -12.75
C ALA A 33 2.86 14.18 -13.50
N ALA A 34 2.96 14.25 -14.82
CA ALA A 34 1.92 14.84 -15.63
C ALA A 34 0.75 13.89 -15.59
N PHE A 35 -0.23 14.20 -14.73
CA PHE A 35 -1.52 13.54 -14.75
C PHE A 35 -2.16 13.84 -16.11
N GLY A 36 -2.20 12.83 -16.97
CA GLY A 36 -2.48 12.98 -18.41
C GLY A 36 -1.43 12.37 -19.34
N GLY A 37 -0.38 11.73 -18.82
CA GLY A 37 0.52 10.87 -19.60
C GLY A 37 -0.20 9.66 -20.23
N PRO A 38 0.50 8.88 -21.09
CA PRO A 38 -0.10 7.70 -21.72
C PRO A 38 -0.63 6.71 -20.67
N LYS A 39 -1.77 6.09 -20.98
CA LYS A 39 -2.39 5.07 -20.12
C LYS A 39 -1.53 3.82 -20.12
N ILE A 40 -1.17 3.32 -18.94
CA ILE A 40 -0.37 2.08 -18.78
C ILE A 40 -1.16 1.16 -17.86
N LEU A 41 -2.08 0.40 -18.44
CA LEU A 41 -2.92 -0.51 -17.69
C LEU A 41 -2.25 -1.88 -17.60
N ILE A 42 -2.11 -2.38 -16.38
CA ILE A 42 -1.66 -3.75 -16.12
C ILE A 42 -2.83 -4.74 -16.18
N HIS A 43 -4.06 -4.24 -16.04
CA HIS A 43 -5.28 -5.04 -16.07
C HIS A 43 -6.53 -4.18 -16.29
N GLY A 44 -7.50 -4.74 -17.01
CA GLY A 44 -8.83 -4.15 -17.19
C GLY A 44 -8.82 -2.72 -17.73
N ASN A 45 -9.74 -1.91 -17.21
CA ASN A 45 -9.93 -0.52 -17.62
C ASN A 45 -9.30 0.49 -16.66
N TYR A 46 -8.94 0.08 -15.44
CA TYR A 46 -8.60 1.01 -14.35
C TYR A 46 -7.32 0.66 -13.59
N CYS A 47 -6.78 -0.55 -13.69
CA CYS A 47 -5.58 -0.88 -12.92
C CYS A 47 -4.31 -0.37 -13.62
N GLY A 48 -3.86 0.84 -13.26
CA GLY A 48 -2.59 1.42 -13.69
C GLY A 48 -2.61 2.96 -13.73
N PRO A 49 -1.52 3.62 -14.16
CA PRO A 49 -1.55 5.07 -14.44
C PRO A 49 -2.51 5.41 -15.59
N GLY A 50 -3.46 6.29 -15.31
CA GLY A 50 -4.57 6.61 -16.21
C GLY A 50 -5.66 5.52 -16.22
N ASN A 51 -6.74 5.73 -16.97
CA ASN A 51 -7.82 4.73 -17.09
C ASN A 51 -8.66 4.90 -18.36
N ASN A 52 -9.52 3.94 -18.63
CA ASN A 52 -10.47 3.92 -19.75
C ASN A 52 -11.87 4.39 -19.35
N ALA A 53 -12.01 5.24 -18.32
CA ALA A 53 -13.30 5.83 -18.00
C ALA A 53 -13.92 6.49 -19.25
N PRO A 54 -15.24 6.34 -19.47
CA PRO A 54 -16.25 5.80 -18.55
C PRO A 54 -16.60 4.31 -18.75
N LEU A 55 -15.74 3.48 -19.36
CA LEU A 55 -16.03 2.05 -19.53
C LEU A 55 -16.26 1.34 -18.18
N PRO A 56 -17.20 0.38 -18.08
CA PRO A 56 -17.41 -0.33 -16.83
C PRO A 56 -16.19 -1.20 -16.45
N PRO A 57 -15.94 -1.43 -15.15
CA PRO A 57 -14.95 -2.41 -14.73
C PRO A 57 -15.29 -3.81 -15.23
N ILE A 58 -14.29 -4.59 -15.63
CA ILE A 58 -14.51 -5.91 -16.23
C ILE A 58 -14.57 -7.05 -15.20
N ASP A 59 -14.05 -6.83 -13.99
CA ASP A 59 -14.10 -7.78 -12.87
C ASP A 59 -13.96 -7.09 -11.51
N ALA A 60 -13.84 -7.89 -10.44
CA ALA A 60 -13.75 -7.40 -9.06
C ALA A 60 -12.46 -6.63 -8.76
N LEU A 61 -11.33 -7.01 -9.38
CA LEU A 61 -10.06 -6.29 -9.20
C LEU A 61 -10.12 -4.94 -9.93
N ASP A 62 -10.58 -4.95 -11.18
CA ASP A 62 -10.76 -3.75 -11.98
C ASP A 62 -11.74 -2.78 -11.30
N ALA A 63 -12.78 -3.30 -10.64
CA ALA A 63 -13.71 -2.49 -9.85
C ALA A 63 -13.07 -1.86 -8.61
N ALA A 64 -12.08 -2.52 -7.99
CA ALA A 64 -11.30 -1.93 -6.91
C ALA A 64 -10.40 -0.79 -7.41
N CYS A 65 -9.75 -0.98 -8.56
CA CYS A 65 -8.97 0.05 -9.22
C CYS A 65 -9.84 1.25 -9.63
N ALA A 66 -11.02 1.03 -10.20
CA ALA A 66 -11.95 2.10 -10.57
C ALA A 66 -12.38 2.96 -9.38
N ARG A 67 -12.59 2.35 -8.20
CA ARG A 67 -12.89 3.09 -6.96
C ARG A 67 -11.69 3.88 -6.44
N HIS A 68 -10.47 3.41 -6.67
CA HIS A 68 -9.24 4.12 -6.31
C HIS A 68 -9.05 5.34 -7.20
N ASP A 69 -9.25 5.21 -8.50
CA ASP A 69 -9.19 6.33 -9.44
C ASP A 69 -10.24 7.40 -9.12
N ALA A 70 -11.48 6.98 -8.85
CA ALA A 70 -12.56 7.88 -8.44
C ALA A 70 -12.31 8.56 -7.07
N CYS A 71 -11.40 8.01 -6.26
CA CYS A 71 -10.96 8.64 -5.00
C CYS A 71 -10.06 9.88 -5.27
N THR A 72 -9.60 10.07 -6.51
CA THR A 72 -8.66 11.11 -6.92
C THR A 72 -9.19 11.89 -8.15
N PRO A 73 -10.37 12.53 -8.06
CA PRO A 73 -11.11 13.03 -9.22
C PRO A 73 -10.41 14.17 -9.98
N GLU A 74 -9.52 14.93 -9.32
CA GLU A 74 -8.82 16.08 -9.93
C GLU A 74 -7.60 15.68 -10.75
N GLY A 75 -7.33 14.38 -10.92
CA GLY A 75 -6.12 13.91 -11.58
C GLY A 75 -4.88 14.38 -10.82
N GLY A 76 -4.84 14.19 -9.51
CA GLY A 76 -3.70 14.45 -8.62
C GLY A 76 -3.12 13.16 -8.05
N LEU A 77 -2.23 13.25 -7.06
CA LEU A 77 -1.79 12.04 -6.36
C LEU A 77 -2.93 11.55 -5.45
N PRO A 78 -3.14 10.23 -5.34
CA PRO A 78 -4.12 9.71 -4.39
C PRO A 78 -3.71 10.06 -2.95
N SER A 79 -4.69 10.21 -2.07
CA SER A 79 -4.39 10.27 -0.63
C SER A 79 -3.90 8.91 -0.11
N GLN A 80 -3.17 8.91 1.01
CA GLN A 80 -2.79 7.65 1.68
C GLN A 80 -4.02 6.80 2.03
N ALA A 81 -5.15 7.43 2.39
CA ALA A 81 -6.39 6.72 2.67
C ALA A 81 -6.97 6.01 1.43
N CYS A 82 -6.85 6.63 0.25
CA CYS A 82 -7.22 5.99 -1.02
C CYS A 82 -6.34 4.76 -1.29
N ASN A 83 -5.02 4.89 -1.11
CA ASN A 83 -4.07 3.79 -1.31
C ASN A 83 -4.33 2.61 -0.35
N LEU A 84 -4.61 2.89 0.93
CA LEU A 84 -4.98 1.87 1.92
C LEU A 84 -6.34 1.21 1.63
N ARG A 85 -7.26 1.91 0.96
CA ARG A 85 -8.51 1.30 0.50
C ARG A 85 -8.26 0.37 -0.67
N LEU A 86 -7.46 0.77 -1.66
CA LEU A 86 -7.06 -0.09 -2.77
C LEU A 86 -6.38 -1.37 -2.27
N GLN A 87 -5.43 -1.23 -1.35
CA GLN A 87 -4.75 -2.37 -0.71
C GLN A 87 -5.75 -3.38 -0.15
N ARG A 88 -6.71 -2.91 0.66
CA ARG A 88 -7.71 -3.77 1.32
C ARG A 88 -8.63 -4.44 0.32
N ASP A 89 -9.17 -3.68 -0.63
CA ASP A 89 -10.10 -4.20 -1.63
C ASP A 89 -9.42 -5.26 -2.52
N ALA A 90 -8.20 -5.00 -2.98
CA ALA A 90 -7.44 -5.97 -3.78
C ALA A 90 -7.03 -7.22 -2.97
N ALA A 91 -6.73 -7.07 -1.68
CA ALA A 91 -6.43 -8.21 -0.80
C ALA A 91 -7.65 -9.11 -0.55
N LEU A 92 -8.87 -8.59 -0.61
CA LEU A 92 -10.08 -9.41 -0.57
C LEU A 92 -10.22 -10.24 -1.86
N VAL A 93 -9.95 -9.64 -3.02
CA VAL A 93 -9.98 -10.34 -4.30
C VAL A 93 -8.92 -11.45 -4.37
N SER A 94 -7.70 -11.20 -3.88
CA SER A 94 -6.62 -12.20 -3.91
C SER A 94 -6.92 -13.45 -3.07
N ARG A 95 -7.72 -13.29 -2.02
CA ARG A 95 -8.12 -14.36 -1.09
C ARG A 95 -9.43 -15.05 -1.49
N ASP A 96 -10.19 -14.51 -2.44
CA ASP A 96 -11.46 -15.12 -2.89
C ASP A 96 -11.18 -16.38 -3.74
N PRO A 97 -11.49 -17.60 -3.24
CA PRO A 97 -11.21 -18.84 -3.97
C PRO A 97 -12.08 -19.01 -5.23
N ARG A 98 -13.12 -18.18 -5.41
CA ARG A 98 -13.96 -18.20 -6.60
C ARG A 98 -13.34 -17.44 -7.78
N GLN A 99 -12.28 -16.67 -7.54
CA GLN A 99 -11.59 -15.92 -8.58
C GLN A 99 -10.54 -16.80 -9.28
N PRO A 100 -10.28 -16.59 -10.59
CA PRO A 100 -9.21 -17.28 -11.30
C PRO A 100 -7.85 -17.09 -10.61
N GLU A 101 -6.99 -18.11 -10.64
CA GLU A 101 -5.67 -18.08 -9.98
C GLU A 101 -4.83 -16.88 -10.41
N ASP A 102 -4.72 -16.63 -11.71
CA ASP A 102 -3.97 -15.49 -12.26
C ASP A 102 -4.52 -14.15 -11.76
N LEU A 103 -5.85 -14.01 -11.70
CA LEU A 103 -6.49 -12.80 -11.19
C LEU A 103 -6.21 -12.62 -9.69
N ARG A 104 -6.21 -13.71 -8.91
CA ARG A 104 -5.86 -13.67 -7.49
C ARG A 104 -4.41 -13.27 -7.27
N ALA A 105 -3.49 -13.81 -8.06
CA ALA A 105 -2.07 -13.48 -8.00
C ALA A 105 -1.83 -12.00 -8.35
N LEU A 106 -2.44 -11.53 -9.43
CA LEU A 106 -2.40 -10.13 -9.83
C LEU A 106 -3.00 -9.20 -8.77
N ALA A 107 -4.15 -9.56 -8.19
CA ALA A 107 -4.76 -8.82 -7.09
C ALA A 107 -3.84 -8.76 -5.86
N GLY A 108 -3.09 -9.84 -5.58
CA GLY A 108 -2.06 -9.86 -4.55
C GLY A 108 -0.93 -8.87 -4.82
N PHE A 109 -0.47 -8.79 -6.07
CA PHE A 109 0.53 -7.80 -6.50
C PHE A 109 0.02 -6.36 -6.38
N VAL A 110 -1.21 -6.09 -6.83
CA VAL A 110 -1.85 -4.77 -6.68
C VAL A 110 -1.99 -4.40 -5.21
N ALA A 111 -2.42 -5.33 -4.36
CA ALA A 111 -2.53 -5.10 -2.93
C ALA A 111 -1.17 -4.75 -2.29
N ALA A 112 -0.11 -5.50 -2.62
CA ALA A 112 1.22 -5.26 -2.07
C ALA A 112 1.79 -3.90 -2.52
N SER A 113 1.63 -3.56 -3.80
CA SER A 113 2.17 -2.33 -4.39
C SER A 113 1.36 -1.08 -4.05
N ALA A 114 0.07 -1.21 -3.68
CA ALA A 114 -0.79 -0.07 -3.35
C ALA A 114 -0.19 0.87 -2.28
N THR A 115 0.55 0.32 -1.31
CA THR A 115 1.20 1.11 -0.24
C THR A 115 2.46 1.86 -0.69
N LEU A 116 2.99 1.54 -1.87
CA LEU A 116 4.15 2.17 -2.49
C LEU A 116 3.75 3.29 -3.45
N ILE A 117 2.47 3.42 -3.78
CA ILE A 117 1.97 4.49 -4.63
C ILE A 117 2.25 5.83 -3.94
N PRO A 118 2.92 6.79 -4.60
CA PRO A 118 3.13 8.11 -4.05
C PRO A 118 1.79 8.74 -3.65
N ALA A 119 1.74 9.26 -2.43
CA ALA A 119 0.55 9.91 -1.93
C ALA A 119 0.79 11.41 -1.81
N GLU A 120 -0.27 12.19 -2.04
CA GLU A 120 -0.23 13.62 -1.78
C GLU A 120 0.06 13.86 -0.29
N ALA A 121 1.08 14.66 0.01
CA ALA A 121 1.38 15.10 1.36
C ALA A 121 0.34 16.15 1.78
N GLY A 122 -0.87 15.69 2.13
CA GLY A 122 -1.85 16.54 2.79
C GLY A 122 -1.35 16.94 4.18
N PRO A 123 -1.86 18.03 4.78
CA PRO A 123 -1.61 18.31 6.19
C PRO A 123 -2.05 17.08 6.98
N GLN A 124 -1.09 16.43 7.65
CA GLN A 124 -1.35 15.35 8.57
C GLN A 124 -2.44 15.85 9.52
N ARG A 125 -3.67 15.35 9.40
CA ARG A 125 -4.66 15.51 10.47
C ARG A 125 -4.15 14.65 11.61
N LEU A 126 -3.27 15.24 12.40
CA LEU A 126 -2.91 14.72 13.71
C LEU A 126 -4.25 14.43 14.42
N PRO A 127 -4.44 13.23 14.99
CA PRO A 127 -5.62 12.99 15.79
C PRO A 127 -5.68 14.11 16.84
N ALA A 128 -6.84 14.74 16.98
CA ALA A 128 -7.06 15.72 18.03
C ALA A 128 -6.53 15.09 19.33
N SER A 129 -5.57 15.75 19.98
CA SER A 129 -5.05 15.27 21.25
C SER A 129 -6.23 15.02 22.16
N VAL A 130 -6.50 13.74 22.46
CA VAL A 130 -7.50 13.37 23.43
C VAL A 130 -6.95 13.86 24.75
N THR A 131 -7.40 15.04 25.19
CA THR A 131 -7.19 15.46 26.56
C THR A 131 -8.04 14.50 27.39
N THR A 132 -7.42 13.47 27.95
CA THR A 132 -7.98 12.79 29.11
C THR A 132 -7.86 13.80 30.24
N GLY A 133 -8.85 14.69 30.35
CA GLY A 133 -9.01 15.51 31.52
C GLY A 133 -9.26 14.59 32.70
N THR A 134 -8.20 14.30 33.46
CA THR A 134 -8.31 13.72 34.79
C THR A 134 -9.08 14.73 35.65
N LEU A 135 -10.40 14.54 35.74
CA LEU A 135 -11.15 15.08 36.86
C LEU A 135 -10.69 14.33 38.11
N PRO A 136 -10.25 15.00 39.18
CA PRO A 136 -10.05 14.33 40.46
C PRO A 136 -11.42 13.99 41.04
N GLY A 137 -11.77 12.71 41.04
CA GLY A 137 -12.90 12.19 41.82
C GLY A 137 -14.08 11.63 41.04
N ALA A 138 -13.86 10.83 39.99
CA ALA A 138 -14.89 9.92 39.49
C ALA A 138 -14.39 8.49 39.63
N ASP A 139 -14.97 7.76 40.58
CA ASP A 139 -14.75 6.34 40.82
C ASP A 139 -14.83 5.54 39.51
N ALA A 140 -13.80 4.74 39.25
CA ALA A 140 -13.81 3.79 38.15
C ALA A 140 -14.98 2.81 38.33
N PRO A 141 -15.80 2.51 37.31
CA PRO A 141 -16.67 1.36 37.39
C PRO A 141 -15.77 0.13 37.33
N ALA A 142 -15.72 -0.60 38.45
CA ALA A 142 -15.10 -1.91 38.48
C ALA A 142 -15.79 -2.78 37.42
N LEU A 143 -15.05 -3.13 36.35
CA LEU A 143 -15.41 -4.22 35.46
C LEU A 143 -15.43 -5.50 36.30
N SER A 144 -16.59 -5.83 36.86
CA SER A 144 -16.84 -7.13 37.46
C SER A 144 -16.79 -8.17 36.35
N ARG A 145 -15.65 -8.84 36.24
CA ARG A 145 -15.50 -10.06 35.46
C ARG A 145 -16.15 -11.19 36.27
N PRO A 146 -17.17 -11.90 35.76
CA PRO A 146 -17.66 -13.10 36.43
C PRO A 146 -16.55 -14.15 36.42
N ALA A 147 -16.27 -14.74 37.59
CA ALA A 147 -15.39 -15.89 37.72
C ALA A 147 -16.02 -17.12 37.04
N PRO A 148 -15.24 -18.02 36.45
CA PRO A 148 -15.73 -19.34 36.06
C PRO A 148 -16.01 -20.17 37.32
N SER A 149 -17.23 -20.65 37.48
CA SER A 149 -17.61 -21.56 38.57
C SER A 149 -16.84 -22.89 38.44
N PRO A 150 -16.20 -23.38 39.51
CA PRO A 150 -15.76 -24.76 39.61
C PRO A 150 -16.83 -25.55 40.37
N ASP A 151 -17.58 -26.41 39.68
CA ASP A 151 -18.27 -27.51 40.36
C ASP A 151 -17.62 -28.82 39.95
N ILE A 152 -17.03 -29.43 40.97
CA ILE A 152 -16.28 -30.68 41.00
C ILE A 152 -17.26 -31.85 41.16
N LEU A 153 -17.00 -32.88 40.35
CA LEU A 153 -17.26 -34.32 40.47
C LEU A 153 -18.29 -34.88 41.49
N ASP A 154 -19.09 -35.80 40.92
CA ASP A 154 -19.49 -37.14 41.38
C ASP A 154 -20.51 -37.34 42.51
N ALA A 155 -21.65 -37.93 42.11
CA ALA A 155 -22.25 -39.07 42.80
C ALA A 155 -23.15 -39.88 41.83
N ALA A 156 -22.69 -41.06 41.41
CA ALA A 156 -23.55 -42.24 41.15
C ALA A 156 -23.85 -42.92 42.52
N PRO A 157 -24.79 -43.88 42.71
CA PRO A 157 -25.42 -44.86 41.78
C PRO A 157 -26.97 -44.86 41.89
N ASP A 158 -27.80 -45.58 41.14
CA ASP A 158 -28.08 -47.03 40.97
C ASP A 158 -29.03 -47.12 39.74
N GLY A 159 -28.98 -48.07 38.81
CA GLY A 159 -29.30 -49.50 38.95
C GLY A 159 -30.44 -49.89 37.97
N ALA A 160 -30.35 -51.11 37.40
CA ALA A 160 -31.29 -51.84 36.51
C ALA A 160 -31.29 -51.44 35.00
N GLU A 161 -30.80 -52.26 34.05
CA GLU A 161 -31.37 -53.53 33.50
C GLU A 161 -32.79 -53.34 32.91
N ALA A 162 -33.19 -53.83 31.73
CA ALA A 162 -32.68 -54.84 30.80
C ALA A 162 -33.33 -54.67 29.40
N ASP A 163 -32.76 -55.39 28.41
CA ASP A 163 -33.29 -55.86 27.10
C ASP A 163 -33.87 -54.87 26.07
#